data_AF-A0A523FXT0-F1
#
_entry.id   AF-A0A523FXT0-F1
#
_cell.length_a   1.000
_cell.length_b   1.000
_cell.length_c   1.000
_cell.angle_alpha   90.00
_cell.angle_beta   90.00
_cell.angle_gamma   90.00
#
_symmetry.space_group_name_H-M   'P 1'
#
loop_
_entity.id
_entity.type
_entity.pdbx_description
1 polymer ?
#
loop_
_entity_poly.entity_id
_entity_poly.type
_entity_poly.pdbx_seq_one_letter_code
_entity_poly.pdbx_strand_id
1 'polypeptide(L)'
;MRGLDVAPGWPCQKPFANGAKSAFIKSWWGVLSMANPAHVAKLRDGVEAWNRWREQNWNVKPDLSGLDLSNEKSFKRTALWDSATGRINLAKANLGWADMHGANLRNVGLQEANLVEANLEGANFQGANLNNATLESANLSQANLGDATLIGANLKSANLDKADLRSAHLSGASLENASLIEADMRSVQASAADFSGADLTRADLWTANLSGAQLVATNLEEANLIRADLHKANLKDAILYSADLRDTNMLGVNLDHAGVIGIKYERRFMPGKYQGIRGVESAYGDAIFRRDALDQDYIDTLALRWRRSPMLVVLWLWSLIDYGRSMVRTVWIATLIVAAFGFSYMVNPSMVELVSSEKTWFSPYYASLITFTSLGFSNQVAGHTATGQMLLAAESALGYFTLGVLLAILMHKIARRS
;
A
#
# COMPACT_ATOMS: atom_id res chain seq x y z
N MET A 1 -98.29 -18.59 -18.40
CA MET A 1 -97.25 -18.18 -19.37
C MET A 1 -96.61 -16.89 -18.86
N ARG A 2 -95.29 -16.93 -18.64
CA ARG A 2 -94.26 -15.85 -18.63
C ARG A 2 -94.50 -14.47 -17.96
N GLY A 3 -93.47 -14.07 -17.18
CA GLY A 3 -92.90 -12.71 -17.05
C GLY A 3 -93.36 -11.93 -15.81
N LEU A 4 -92.59 -11.83 -14.72
CA LEU A 4 -91.45 -10.92 -14.45
C LEU A 4 -91.79 -9.43 -14.63
N ASP A 5 -91.94 -8.68 -13.52
CA ASP A 5 -90.98 -7.64 -13.10
C ASP A 5 -91.46 -6.73 -11.93
N VAL A 6 -90.56 -6.62 -10.93
CA VAL A 6 -90.08 -5.42 -10.19
C VAL A 6 -91.05 -4.54 -9.36
N ALA A 7 -90.70 -4.38 -8.08
CA ALA A 7 -91.03 -3.24 -7.20
C ALA A 7 -89.82 -2.90 -6.28
N PRO A 8 -89.66 -1.66 -5.77
CA PRO A 8 -88.42 -0.90 -5.97
C PRO A 8 -87.54 -0.62 -4.73
N GLY A 9 -86.38 -0.04 -5.03
CA GLY A 9 -85.23 0.24 -4.18
C GLY A 9 -85.40 1.21 -3.02
N TRP A 10 -84.50 1.03 -2.05
CA TRP A 10 -83.99 2.04 -1.10
C TRP A 10 -82.47 2.21 -1.35
N PRO A 11 -81.88 3.38 -1.04
CA PRO A 11 -80.76 3.91 -1.81
C PRO A 11 -79.38 3.41 -1.37
N CYS A 12 -78.48 3.45 -2.36
CA CYS A 12 -77.03 3.25 -2.27
C CYS A 12 -76.33 4.19 -1.27
N GLN A 13 -75.40 3.62 -0.49
CA GLN A 13 -74.02 4.14 -0.36
C GLN A 13 -73.08 3.00 0.06
N LYS A 14 -72.06 2.74 -0.77
CA LYS A 14 -70.87 1.88 -0.53
C LYS A 14 -69.78 2.68 0.24
N PRO A 15 -68.56 2.16 0.52
CA PRO A 15 -68.14 0.78 0.79
C PRO A 15 -67.21 0.59 2.03
N PHE A 16 -67.18 -0.65 2.54
CA PHE A 16 -66.04 -1.40 3.10
C PHE A 16 -65.09 -0.76 4.14
N ALA A 17 -65.20 -1.21 5.39
CA ALA A 17 -64.05 -1.39 6.29
C ALA A 17 -64.05 -2.83 6.83
N ASN A 18 -63.15 -3.65 6.29
CA ASN A 18 -62.90 -5.04 6.68
C ASN A 18 -62.29 -5.09 8.09
N GLY A 19 -63.11 -5.32 9.11
CA GLY A 19 -62.66 -5.91 10.36
C GLY A 19 -62.59 -7.43 10.20
N ALA A 20 -61.42 -7.96 9.83
CA ALA A 20 -60.95 -9.34 10.07
C ALA A 20 -59.82 -9.74 9.11
N LYS A 21 -58.60 -9.21 9.29
CA LYS A 21 -57.36 -9.85 8.80
C LYS A 21 -56.18 -9.49 9.71
N SER A 22 -56.07 -10.14 10.87
CA SER A 22 -54.80 -10.22 11.64
C SER A 22 -54.44 -11.66 12.00
N ALA A 23 -54.71 -12.60 11.09
CA ALA A 23 -54.47 -14.03 11.32
C ALA A 23 -53.73 -14.74 10.18
N PHE A 24 -53.09 -14.02 9.24
CA PHE A 24 -52.51 -14.63 8.03
C PHE A 24 -51.05 -14.28 7.73
N ILE A 25 -50.22 -14.04 8.76
CA ILE A 25 -48.75 -14.05 8.62
C ILE A 25 -48.18 -14.84 9.81
N LYS A 26 -48.39 -16.16 9.83
CA LYS A 26 -47.86 -17.02 10.89
C LYS A 26 -47.21 -18.31 10.36
N SER A 27 -46.81 -18.39 9.09
CA SER A 27 -46.35 -19.68 8.55
C SER A 27 -45.23 -19.68 7.52
N TRP A 28 -44.27 -18.75 7.57
CA TRP A 28 -43.02 -18.84 6.79
C TRP A 28 -41.82 -18.27 7.58
N TRP A 29 -41.55 -18.78 8.78
CA TRP A 29 -40.37 -18.40 9.60
C TRP A 29 -39.83 -19.60 10.38
N GLY A 30 -39.51 -20.66 9.64
CA GLY A 30 -38.88 -21.88 10.15
C GLY A 30 -37.36 -21.88 10.04
N VAL A 31 -36.71 -20.72 10.09
CA VAL A 31 -35.25 -20.65 10.29
C VAL A 31 -35.02 -20.18 11.72
N LEU A 32 -34.41 -21.05 12.51
CA LEU A 32 -34.02 -20.83 13.91
C LEU A 32 -33.24 -19.52 14.05
N SER A 33 -33.93 -18.42 14.38
CA SER A 33 -33.30 -17.20 14.84
C SER A 33 -32.64 -17.50 16.19
N MET A 34 -31.31 -17.46 16.25
CA MET A 34 -30.55 -17.64 17.50
C MET A 34 -30.59 -16.38 18.40
N ALA A 35 -31.23 -15.30 17.92
CA ALA A 35 -31.39 -14.06 18.66
C ALA A 35 -32.32 -14.22 19.87
N ASN A 36 -32.06 -13.47 20.94
CA ASN A 36 -32.92 -13.48 22.11
C ASN A 36 -34.27 -12.80 21.78
N PRO A 37 -35.42 -13.50 21.88
CA PRO A 37 -36.72 -12.97 21.48
C PRO A 37 -37.11 -11.67 22.21
N ALA A 38 -36.70 -11.50 23.47
CA ALA A 38 -36.99 -10.30 24.25
C ALA A 38 -36.22 -9.08 23.74
N HIS A 39 -34.97 -9.26 23.33
CA HIS A 39 -34.16 -8.19 22.74
C HIS A 39 -34.67 -7.80 21.36
N VAL A 40 -35.04 -8.79 20.55
CA VAL A 40 -35.64 -8.56 19.22
C VAL A 40 -36.96 -7.81 19.33
N ALA A 41 -37.81 -8.16 20.31
CA ALA A 41 -39.06 -7.43 20.56
C ALA A 41 -38.79 -5.97 20.92
N LYS A 42 -37.81 -5.70 21.80
CA LYS A 42 -37.41 -4.32 22.14
C LYS A 42 -36.85 -3.54 20.96
N LEU A 43 -36.13 -4.21 20.08
CA LEU A 43 -35.62 -3.62 18.83
C LEU A 43 -36.77 -3.27 17.87
N ARG A 44 -37.80 -4.15 17.78
CA ARG A 44 -39.01 -3.93 16.98
C ARG A 44 -39.94 -2.86 17.55
N ASP A 45 -39.89 -2.59 18.86
CA ASP A 45 -40.62 -1.47 19.50
C ASP A 45 -40.11 -0.09 19.03
N GLY A 46 -38.99 -0.05 18.28
CA GLY A 46 -38.44 1.13 17.63
C GLY A 46 -37.17 1.68 18.30
N VAL A 47 -36.43 2.51 17.56
CA VAL A 47 -35.12 3.06 17.95
C VAL A 47 -35.15 3.77 19.31
N GLU A 48 -36.18 4.57 19.59
CA GLU A 48 -36.30 5.26 20.88
C GLU A 48 -36.57 4.31 22.04
N ALA A 49 -37.39 3.27 21.82
CA ALA A 49 -37.71 2.28 22.84
C ALA A 49 -36.47 1.44 23.16
N TRP A 50 -35.69 1.09 22.15
CA TRP A 50 -34.38 0.45 22.31
C TRP A 50 -33.43 1.32 23.13
N ASN A 51 -33.26 2.59 22.76
CA ASN A 51 -32.36 3.51 23.47
C ASN A 51 -32.77 3.70 24.94
N ARG A 52 -34.06 3.93 25.23
CA ARG A 52 -34.57 4.04 26.62
C ARG A 52 -34.37 2.74 27.40
N TRP A 53 -34.63 1.59 26.79
CA TRP A 53 -34.38 0.29 27.41
C TRP A 53 -32.89 0.09 27.72
N ARG A 54 -31.98 0.52 26.83
CA ARG A 54 -30.53 0.44 27.02
C ARG A 54 -30.00 1.35 28.12
N GLU A 55 -30.55 2.56 28.28
CA GLU A 55 -30.19 3.45 29.40
C GLU A 55 -30.46 2.79 30.76
N GLN A 56 -31.54 2.00 30.85
CA GLN A 56 -31.95 1.32 32.08
C GLN A 56 -31.28 -0.06 32.26
N ASN A 57 -30.90 -0.72 31.17
CA ASN A 57 -30.39 -2.11 31.15
C ASN A 57 -28.96 -2.18 30.61
N TRP A 58 -28.09 -1.27 31.07
CA TRP A 58 -26.72 -1.14 30.58
C TRP A 58 -25.87 -2.41 30.77
N ASN A 59 -26.16 -3.25 31.78
CA ASN A 59 -25.42 -4.47 32.08
C ASN A 59 -25.83 -5.70 31.23
N VAL A 60 -26.94 -5.63 30.50
CA VAL A 60 -27.45 -6.75 29.69
C VAL A 60 -26.70 -6.75 28.36
N LYS A 61 -26.16 -7.90 27.93
CA LYS A 61 -25.54 -8.03 26.59
C LYS A 61 -26.60 -8.43 25.57
N PRO A 62 -26.96 -7.55 24.60
CA PRO A 62 -27.99 -7.90 23.63
C PRO A 62 -27.42 -8.84 22.55
N ASP A 63 -28.01 -10.03 22.45
CA ASP A 63 -27.77 -10.96 21.34
C ASP A 63 -28.85 -10.81 20.27
N LEU A 64 -28.44 -10.32 19.10
CA LEU A 64 -29.24 -10.12 17.90
C LEU A 64 -28.68 -10.95 16.73
N SER A 65 -27.94 -12.04 17.01
CA SER A 65 -27.31 -12.88 16.00
C SER A 65 -28.33 -13.61 15.12
N GLY A 66 -28.04 -13.70 13.83
CA GLY A 66 -28.93 -14.34 12.84
C GLY A 66 -30.28 -13.64 12.66
N LEU A 67 -30.41 -12.39 13.09
CA LEU A 67 -31.62 -11.60 12.91
C LEU A 67 -31.79 -11.18 11.45
N ASP A 68 -32.98 -11.36 10.89
CA ASP A 68 -33.33 -10.85 9.55
C ASP A 68 -34.02 -9.49 9.66
N LEU A 69 -33.36 -8.46 9.14
CA LEU A 69 -33.77 -7.06 9.09
C LEU A 69 -33.72 -6.50 7.66
N SER A 70 -33.65 -7.36 6.64
CA SER A 70 -33.47 -6.95 5.23
C SER A 70 -34.54 -6.02 4.66
N ASN A 71 -35.70 -5.89 5.32
CA ASN A 71 -36.80 -5.02 4.89
C ASN A 71 -37.12 -3.89 5.88
N GLU A 72 -36.32 -3.72 6.94
CA GLU A 72 -36.59 -2.76 8.01
C GLU A 72 -36.02 -1.36 7.66
N LYS A 73 -36.89 -0.49 7.14
CA LYS A 73 -36.56 0.93 6.83
C LYS A 73 -36.30 1.81 8.06
N SER A 74 -36.47 1.26 9.28
CA SER A 74 -36.55 2.03 10.53
C SER A 74 -35.23 2.26 11.26
N PHE A 75 -34.09 1.70 10.82
CA PHE A 75 -32.82 1.76 11.58
C PHE A 75 -32.00 3.04 11.39
N LYS A 76 -32.61 4.11 10.86
CA LYS A 76 -31.99 5.42 10.69
C LYS A 76 -31.49 5.95 12.04
N ARG A 77 -30.18 6.22 12.15
CA ARG A 77 -29.51 6.82 13.33
C ARG A 77 -29.59 6.00 14.63
N THR A 78 -29.64 4.67 14.54
CA THR A 78 -29.67 3.83 15.73
C THR A 78 -28.33 3.84 16.46
N ALA A 79 -28.33 4.18 17.75
CA ALA A 79 -27.18 4.04 18.64
C ALA A 79 -27.12 2.58 19.13
N LEU A 80 -26.54 1.69 18.32
CA LEU A 80 -26.33 0.28 18.68
C LEU A 80 -25.02 0.08 19.46
N TRP A 81 -24.60 1.07 20.26
CA TRP A 81 -23.33 1.05 20.97
C TRP A 81 -23.52 0.87 22.48
N ASP A 82 -22.61 0.11 23.08
CA ASP A 82 -22.49 -0.10 24.54
C ASP A 82 -21.09 0.34 24.99
N SER A 83 -21.01 1.27 25.95
CA SER A 83 -19.75 1.70 26.60
C SER A 83 -19.30 0.78 27.73
N ALA A 84 -20.19 -0.06 28.26
CA ALA A 84 -19.99 -0.69 29.56
C ALA A 84 -19.61 -2.18 29.51
N THR A 85 -20.07 -2.97 28.52
CA THR A 85 -19.92 -4.45 28.58
C THR A 85 -19.44 -5.16 27.31
N GLY A 86 -19.26 -4.45 26.20
CA GLY A 86 -18.59 -4.99 25.01
C GLY A 86 -19.51 -5.76 24.05
N ARG A 87 -19.50 -5.27 22.80
CA ARG A 87 -19.94 -5.84 21.52
C ARG A 87 -21.40 -6.32 21.47
N ILE A 88 -22.26 -5.56 20.78
CA ILE A 88 -23.53 -6.11 20.26
C ILE A 88 -23.17 -7.18 19.22
N ASN A 89 -23.81 -8.34 19.28
CA ASN A 89 -23.62 -9.43 18.33
C ASN A 89 -24.74 -9.44 17.28
N LEU A 90 -24.38 -9.09 16.05
CA LEU A 90 -25.16 -9.17 14.82
C LEU A 90 -24.51 -10.14 13.82
N ALA A 91 -23.69 -11.09 14.30
CA ALA A 91 -23.11 -12.11 13.44
C ALA A 91 -24.21 -12.86 12.67
N LYS A 92 -23.97 -13.10 11.38
CA LYS A 92 -24.90 -13.77 10.46
C LYS A 92 -26.25 -13.07 10.28
N ALA A 93 -26.41 -11.84 10.77
CA ALA A 93 -27.63 -11.08 10.58
C ALA A 93 -27.83 -10.74 9.10
N ASN A 94 -29.07 -10.73 8.64
CA ASN A 94 -29.42 -10.27 7.32
C ASN A 94 -29.86 -8.80 7.38
N LEU A 95 -28.96 -7.92 6.99
CA LEU A 95 -29.08 -6.46 6.96
C LEU A 95 -28.98 -5.93 5.52
N GLY A 96 -29.20 -6.78 4.51
CA GLY A 96 -29.21 -6.37 3.11
C GLY A 96 -30.26 -5.29 2.87
N TRP A 97 -29.95 -4.29 2.03
CA TRP A 97 -30.81 -3.13 1.75
C TRP A 97 -31.18 -2.25 2.96
N ALA A 98 -30.63 -2.52 4.15
CA ALA A 98 -30.96 -1.74 5.33
C ALA A 98 -30.41 -0.31 5.22
N ASP A 99 -31.20 0.66 5.68
CA ASP A 99 -30.76 2.06 5.80
C ASP A 99 -30.26 2.33 7.21
N MET A 100 -28.94 2.38 7.36
CA MET A 100 -28.21 2.65 8.60
C MET A 100 -27.24 3.82 8.43
N HIS A 101 -27.60 4.81 7.61
CA HIS A 101 -26.79 6.03 7.46
C HIS A 101 -26.48 6.65 8.83
N GLY A 102 -25.21 6.97 9.06
CA GLY A 102 -24.72 7.55 10.31
C GLY A 102 -24.93 6.69 11.55
N ALA A 103 -25.26 5.40 11.41
CA ALA A 103 -25.47 4.52 12.56
C ALA A 103 -24.17 4.34 13.35
N ASN A 104 -24.28 4.24 14.67
CA ASN A 104 -23.13 3.95 15.52
C ASN A 104 -23.05 2.44 15.78
N LEU A 105 -22.10 1.80 15.12
CA LEU A 105 -21.82 0.36 15.09
C LEU A 105 -20.41 0.06 15.62
N ARG A 106 -19.88 0.93 16.48
CA ARG A 106 -18.53 0.80 17.06
C ARG A 106 -18.42 -0.53 17.82
N ASN A 107 -17.36 -1.29 17.56
CA ASN A 107 -17.07 -2.58 18.20
C ASN A 107 -18.19 -3.65 18.03
N VAL A 108 -19.11 -3.50 17.08
CA VAL A 108 -20.15 -4.50 16.84
C VAL A 108 -19.56 -5.79 16.24
N GLY A 109 -20.12 -6.94 16.56
CA GLY A 109 -19.86 -8.20 15.85
C GLY A 109 -20.82 -8.35 14.68
N LEU A 110 -20.32 -8.33 13.46
CA LEU A 110 -21.06 -8.51 12.19
C LEU A 110 -20.41 -9.61 11.35
N GLN A 111 -19.79 -10.60 11.99
CA GLN A 111 -19.13 -11.70 11.30
C GLN A 111 -20.16 -12.44 10.45
N GLU A 112 -19.84 -12.68 9.17
CA GLU A 112 -20.74 -13.35 8.23
C GLU A 112 -22.11 -12.65 8.04
N ALA A 113 -22.26 -11.39 8.44
CA ALA A 113 -23.50 -10.64 8.23
C ALA A 113 -23.69 -10.34 6.74
N ASN A 114 -24.93 -10.36 6.27
CA ASN A 114 -25.30 -9.90 4.95
C ASN A 114 -25.67 -8.42 5.01
N LEU A 115 -24.93 -7.56 4.33
CA LEU A 115 -25.07 -6.11 4.21
C LEU A 115 -25.11 -5.67 2.73
N VAL A 116 -25.48 -6.59 1.82
CA VAL A 116 -25.59 -6.31 0.38
C VAL A 116 -26.47 -5.10 0.15
N GLU A 117 -26.00 -4.14 -0.65
CA GLU A 117 -26.71 -2.90 -0.99
C GLU A 117 -27.20 -2.09 0.23
N ALA A 118 -26.66 -2.31 1.42
CA ALA A 118 -27.02 -1.52 2.60
C ALA A 118 -26.51 -0.07 2.47
N ASN A 119 -27.32 0.88 2.95
CA ASN A 119 -26.88 2.26 3.07
C ASN A 119 -26.21 2.48 4.44
N LEU A 120 -24.89 2.55 4.43
CA LEU A 120 -24.00 2.68 5.59
C LEU A 120 -23.21 4.00 5.55
N GLU A 121 -23.67 4.97 4.76
CA GLU A 121 -22.99 6.26 4.59
C GLU A 121 -22.77 6.94 5.95
N GLY A 122 -21.52 7.31 6.25
CA GLY A 122 -21.14 7.97 7.50
C GLY A 122 -21.30 7.10 8.76
N ALA A 123 -21.59 5.80 8.63
CA ALA A 123 -21.73 4.92 9.78
C ALA A 123 -20.39 4.72 10.50
N ASN A 124 -20.43 4.56 11.82
CA ASN A 124 -19.23 4.34 12.63
C ASN A 124 -19.08 2.85 12.96
N PHE A 125 -18.18 2.18 12.26
CA PHE A 125 -17.74 0.80 12.47
C PHE A 125 -16.39 0.69 13.19
N GLN A 126 -15.93 1.73 13.90
CA GLN A 126 -14.59 1.69 14.50
C GLN A 126 -14.45 0.47 15.42
N GLY A 127 -13.44 -0.37 15.18
CA GLY A 127 -13.20 -1.63 15.92
C GLY A 127 -14.26 -2.73 15.72
N ALA A 128 -15.19 -2.58 14.77
CA ALA A 128 -16.18 -3.60 14.45
C ALA A 128 -15.53 -4.85 13.82
N ASN A 129 -16.18 -6.00 13.97
CA ASN A 129 -15.74 -7.24 13.34
C ASN A 129 -16.72 -7.65 12.24
N LEU A 130 -16.34 -7.38 11.00
CA LEU A 130 -17.03 -7.68 9.74
C LEU A 130 -16.35 -8.85 8.99
N ASN A 131 -15.62 -9.72 9.69
CA ASN A 131 -14.94 -10.84 9.03
C ASN A 131 -15.95 -11.71 8.26
N ASN A 132 -15.63 -12.02 7.01
CA ASN A 132 -16.48 -12.76 6.07
C ASN A 132 -17.88 -12.17 5.86
N ALA A 133 -18.12 -10.90 6.21
CA ALA A 133 -19.39 -10.23 5.91
C ALA A 133 -19.52 -9.97 4.41
N THR A 134 -20.76 -9.95 3.91
CA THR A 134 -21.07 -9.61 2.51
C THR A 134 -21.58 -8.17 2.46
N LEU A 135 -20.76 -7.25 1.99
CA LEU A 135 -21.02 -5.82 1.81
C LEU A 135 -21.05 -5.43 0.31
N GLU A 136 -21.36 -6.39 -0.56
CA GLU A 136 -21.41 -6.17 -2.01
C GLU A 136 -22.37 -5.03 -2.36
N SER A 137 -21.88 -4.07 -3.15
CA SER A 137 -22.62 -2.86 -3.55
C SER A 137 -23.15 -2.00 -2.39
N ALA A 138 -22.64 -2.18 -1.16
CA ALA A 138 -23.01 -1.33 -0.03
C ALA A 138 -22.45 0.09 -0.17
N ASN A 139 -23.18 1.09 0.32
CA ASN A 139 -22.70 2.47 0.41
C ASN A 139 -22.06 2.71 1.79
N LEU A 140 -20.73 2.64 1.87
CA LEU A 140 -19.89 2.94 3.04
C LEU A 140 -19.18 4.30 2.90
N SER A 141 -19.63 5.19 2.00
CA SER A 141 -18.97 6.48 1.82
C SER A 141 -18.93 7.26 3.14
N GLN A 142 -17.79 7.88 3.43
CA GLN A 142 -17.52 8.60 4.69
C GLN A 142 -17.68 7.76 5.98
N ALA A 143 -17.81 6.43 5.89
CA ALA A 143 -17.90 5.58 7.07
C ALA A 143 -16.56 5.55 7.83
N ASN A 144 -16.63 5.38 9.15
CA ASN A 144 -15.45 5.16 9.98
C ASN A 144 -15.27 3.66 10.24
N LEU A 145 -14.34 3.04 9.54
CA LEU A 145 -13.91 1.64 9.67
C LEU A 145 -12.54 1.52 10.36
N GLY A 146 -12.10 2.56 11.08
CA GLY A 146 -10.81 2.55 11.78
C GLY A 146 -10.71 1.35 12.72
N ASP A 147 -9.57 0.67 12.73
CA ASP A 147 -9.32 -0.52 13.55
C ASP A 147 -10.32 -1.70 13.33
N ALA A 148 -11.20 -1.64 12.33
CA ALA A 148 -12.17 -2.70 12.06
C ALA A 148 -11.51 -3.93 11.42
N THR A 149 -12.08 -5.12 11.66
CA THR A 149 -11.61 -6.35 11.02
C THR A 149 -12.60 -6.78 9.95
N LEU A 150 -12.14 -6.84 8.71
CA LEU A 150 -12.89 -7.19 7.49
C LEU A 150 -12.20 -8.36 6.76
N ILE A 151 -11.55 -9.26 7.50
CA ILE A 151 -10.79 -10.38 6.92
C ILE A 151 -11.75 -11.26 6.12
N GLY A 152 -11.44 -11.48 4.83
CA GLY A 152 -12.28 -12.27 3.93
C GLY A 152 -13.66 -11.66 3.60
N ALA A 153 -13.91 -10.40 3.94
CA ALA A 153 -15.18 -9.74 3.61
C ALA A 153 -15.33 -9.54 2.09
N ASN A 154 -16.57 -9.61 1.59
CA ASN A 154 -16.90 -9.30 0.20
C ASN A 154 -17.42 -7.85 0.12
N LEU A 155 -16.60 -6.93 -0.37
CA LEU A 155 -16.87 -5.51 -0.62
C LEU A 155 -16.92 -5.21 -2.13
N LYS A 156 -17.20 -6.21 -2.97
CA LYS A 156 -17.29 -6.03 -4.42
C LYS A 156 -18.26 -4.89 -4.78
N SER A 157 -17.82 -3.97 -5.64
CA SER A 157 -18.58 -2.80 -6.07
C SER A 157 -19.09 -1.89 -4.94
N ALA A 158 -18.57 -2.01 -3.72
CA ALA A 158 -18.95 -1.14 -2.60
C ALA A 158 -18.40 0.28 -2.81
N ASN A 159 -19.11 1.28 -2.31
CA ASN A 159 -18.62 2.65 -2.27
C ASN A 159 -18.02 2.93 -0.89
N LEU A 160 -16.71 3.12 -0.79
CA LEU A 160 -15.95 3.53 0.39
C LEU A 160 -15.29 4.91 0.21
N ASP A 161 -15.82 5.76 -0.65
CA ASP A 161 -15.26 7.09 -0.90
C ASP A 161 -15.14 7.88 0.40
N LYS A 162 -13.97 8.45 0.64
CA LYS A 162 -13.64 9.22 1.86
C LYS A 162 -13.85 8.46 3.17
N ALA A 163 -13.95 7.13 3.14
CA ALA A 163 -14.03 6.33 4.34
C ALA A 163 -12.70 6.37 5.13
N ASP A 164 -12.78 6.27 6.44
CA ASP A 164 -11.62 6.11 7.32
C ASP A 164 -11.39 4.62 7.59
N LEU A 165 -10.36 4.06 6.97
CA LEU A 165 -9.93 2.65 7.07
C LEU A 165 -8.60 2.52 7.82
N ARG A 166 -8.21 3.53 8.60
CA ARG A 166 -6.92 3.53 9.30
C ARG A 166 -6.77 2.29 10.17
N SER A 167 -5.65 1.60 10.00
CA SER A 167 -5.35 0.36 10.73
C SER A 167 -6.39 -0.76 10.58
N ALA A 168 -7.31 -0.69 9.61
CA ALA A 168 -8.28 -1.75 9.37
C ALA A 168 -7.58 -3.02 8.84
N HIS A 169 -8.17 -4.19 9.10
CA HIS A 169 -7.66 -5.48 8.65
C HIS A 169 -8.53 -6.02 7.50
N LEU A 170 -8.03 -5.92 6.27
CA LEU A 170 -8.67 -6.34 5.02
C LEU A 170 -7.99 -7.57 4.39
N SER A 171 -7.15 -8.32 5.11
CA SER A 171 -6.44 -9.48 4.55
C SER A 171 -7.42 -10.45 3.87
N GLY A 172 -7.17 -10.75 2.60
CA GLY A 172 -8.03 -11.63 1.78
C GLY A 172 -9.44 -11.11 1.48
N ALA A 173 -9.76 -9.85 1.79
CA ALA A 173 -11.03 -9.24 1.41
C ALA A 173 -11.12 -9.03 -0.12
N SER A 174 -12.32 -9.10 -0.67
CA SER A 174 -12.58 -8.75 -2.08
C SER A 174 -13.16 -7.35 -2.15
N LEU A 175 -12.45 -6.44 -2.81
CA LEU A 175 -12.83 -5.06 -3.13
C LEU A 175 -12.86 -4.85 -4.66
N GLU A 176 -13.16 -5.91 -5.41
CA GLU A 176 -13.24 -5.86 -6.88
C GLU A 176 -14.22 -4.75 -7.32
N ASN A 177 -13.78 -3.85 -8.20
CA ASN A 177 -14.54 -2.69 -8.68
C ASN A 177 -15.11 -1.76 -7.58
N ALA A 178 -14.58 -1.80 -6.36
CA ALA A 178 -14.98 -0.89 -5.30
C ALA A 178 -14.46 0.54 -5.55
N SER A 179 -15.17 1.54 -5.07
CA SER A 179 -14.72 2.94 -5.07
C SER A 179 -14.13 3.27 -3.70
N LEU A 180 -12.90 3.77 -3.64
CA LEU A 180 -12.17 4.16 -2.44
C LEU A 180 -11.52 5.54 -2.64
N ILE A 181 -12.20 6.42 -3.39
CA ILE A 181 -11.66 7.72 -3.77
C ILE A 181 -11.47 8.57 -2.51
N GLU A 182 -10.26 9.12 -2.33
CA GLU A 182 -9.88 9.91 -1.16
C GLU A 182 -10.04 9.17 0.19
N ALA A 183 -10.08 7.83 0.20
CA ALA A 183 -10.15 7.04 1.43
C ALA A 183 -8.84 7.14 2.25
N ASP A 184 -8.96 7.20 3.57
CA ASP A 184 -7.82 7.17 4.50
C ASP A 184 -7.51 5.72 4.87
N MET A 185 -6.55 5.12 4.19
CA MET A 185 -6.16 3.70 4.33
C MET A 185 -4.79 3.54 5.00
N ARG A 186 -4.38 4.52 5.81
CA ARG A 186 -3.05 4.50 6.45
C ARG A 186 -2.92 3.29 7.37
N SER A 187 -1.78 2.60 7.27
CA SER A 187 -1.45 1.41 8.06
C SER A 187 -2.44 0.22 7.92
N VAL A 188 -3.28 0.22 6.88
CA VAL A 188 -4.22 -0.89 6.63
C VAL A 188 -3.46 -2.21 6.41
N GLN A 189 -4.01 -3.31 6.92
CA GLN A 189 -3.49 -4.66 6.68
C GLN A 189 -4.33 -5.33 5.60
N ALA A 190 -3.91 -5.23 4.34
CA ALA A 190 -4.63 -5.71 3.17
C ALA A 190 -3.83 -6.74 2.35
N SER A 191 -3.02 -7.56 3.05
CA SER A 191 -2.25 -8.64 2.43
C SER A 191 -3.17 -9.61 1.69
N ALA A 192 -2.84 -9.94 0.44
CA ALA A 192 -3.63 -10.83 -0.43
C ALA A 192 -5.09 -10.41 -0.65
N ALA A 193 -5.45 -9.15 -0.36
CA ALA A 193 -6.76 -8.60 -0.74
C ALA A 193 -6.85 -8.41 -2.27
N ASP A 194 -8.06 -8.40 -2.79
CA ASP A 194 -8.34 -8.19 -4.21
C ASP A 194 -8.95 -6.81 -4.44
N PHE A 195 -8.20 -5.90 -5.05
CA PHE A 195 -8.63 -4.56 -5.45
C PHE A 195 -8.76 -4.45 -6.98
N SER A 196 -8.93 -5.57 -7.70
CA SER A 196 -8.97 -5.56 -9.16
C SER A 196 -10.09 -4.64 -9.67
N GLY A 197 -9.74 -3.70 -10.54
CA GLY A 197 -10.66 -2.68 -11.07
C GLY A 197 -11.14 -1.62 -10.07
N ALA A 198 -10.65 -1.63 -8.83
CA ALA A 198 -11.03 -0.63 -7.83
C ALA A 198 -10.47 0.76 -8.15
N ASP A 199 -11.16 1.80 -7.66
CA ASP A 199 -10.71 3.18 -7.76
C ASP A 199 -10.16 3.68 -6.42
N LEU A 200 -8.84 3.80 -6.31
CA LEU A 200 -8.09 4.33 -5.17
C LEU A 200 -7.53 5.73 -5.46
N THR A 201 -8.16 6.49 -6.36
CA THR A 201 -7.71 7.84 -6.71
C THR A 201 -7.58 8.69 -5.43
N ARG A 202 -6.39 9.28 -5.22
CA ARG A 202 -6.04 10.12 -4.07
C ARG A 202 -6.20 9.43 -2.71
N ALA A 203 -6.27 8.10 -2.66
CA ALA A 203 -6.30 7.36 -1.39
C ALA A 203 -4.95 7.50 -0.64
N ASP A 204 -5.02 7.55 0.69
CA ASP A 204 -3.83 7.58 1.54
C ASP A 204 -3.47 6.18 2.04
N LEU A 205 -2.49 5.54 1.40
CA LEU A 205 -1.99 4.20 1.71
C LEU A 205 -0.64 4.26 2.46
N TRP A 206 -0.36 5.36 3.17
CA TRP A 206 0.89 5.48 3.94
C TRP A 206 1.07 4.28 4.87
N THR A 207 2.22 3.62 4.77
CA THR A 207 2.58 2.41 5.54
C THR A 207 1.58 1.25 5.45
N ALA A 208 0.74 1.21 4.42
CA ALA A 208 -0.19 0.10 4.18
C ALA A 208 0.57 -1.20 3.85
N ASN A 209 0.04 -2.33 4.31
CA ASN A 209 0.53 -3.65 3.92
C ASN A 209 -0.38 -4.22 2.81
N LEU A 210 0.12 -4.20 1.58
CA LEU A 210 -0.53 -4.70 0.37
C LEU A 210 0.22 -5.92 -0.21
N SER A 211 0.97 -6.63 0.63
CA SER A 211 1.78 -7.77 0.17
C SER A 211 0.91 -8.85 -0.48
N GLY A 212 1.25 -9.23 -1.70
CA GLY A 212 0.51 -10.22 -2.50
C GLY A 212 -0.89 -9.77 -2.95
N ALA A 213 -1.27 -8.52 -2.73
CA ALA A 213 -2.58 -8.01 -3.15
C ALA A 213 -2.73 -8.05 -4.67
N GLN A 214 -3.96 -8.29 -5.14
CA GLN A 214 -4.32 -8.11 -6.55
C GLN A 214 -4.75 -6.66 -6.75
N LEU A 215 -4.04 -5.94 -7.61
CA LEU A 215 -4.28 -4.53 -7.95
C LEU A 215 -4.39 -4.41 -9.48
N VAL A 216 -5.00 -5.41 -10.12
CA VAL A 216 -5.10 -5.48 -11.58
C VAL A 216 -6.09 -4.43 -12.08
N ALA A 217 -5.68 -3.60 -13.04
CA ALA A 217 -6.50 -2.50 -13.56
C ALA A 217 -7.02 -1.53 -12.48
N THR A 218 -6.36 -1.47 -11.33
CA THR A 218 -6.71 -0.56 -10.24
C THR A 218 -6.26 0.87 -10.56
N ASN A 219 -7.09 1.86 -10.27
CA ASN A 219 -6.71 3.26 -10.37
C ASN A 219 -6.06 3.73 -9.06
N LEU A 220 -4.76 4.04 -9.09
CA LEU A 220 -3.97 4.58 -7.98
C LEU A 220 -3.48 6.01 -8.31
N GLU A 221 -4.19 6.72 -9.19
CA GLU A 221 -3.84 8.11 -9.54
C GLU A 221 -3.77 8.99 -8.29
N GLU A 222 -2.67 9.74 -8.16
CA GLU A 222 -2.34 10.60 -7.01
C GLU A 222 -2.34 9.91 -5.63
N ALA A 223 -2.37 8.56 -5.57
CA ALA A 223 -2.38 7.84 -4.31
C ALA A 223 -1.05 8.00 -3.56
N ASN A 224 -1.14 8.07 -2.22
CA ASN A 224 0.03 8.12 -1.35
C ASN A 224 0.44 6.70 -0.93
N LEU A 225 1.47 6.14 -1.55
CA LEU A 225 1.99 4.79 -1.27
C LEU A 225 3.32 4.83 -0.47
N ILE A 226 3.64 5.97 0.15
CA ILE A 226 4.90 6.14 0.87
C ILE A 226 5.01 5.06 1.95
N ARG A 227 6.14 4.34 1.96
CA ARG A 227 6.41 3.22 2.89
C ARG A 227 5.39 2.07 2.84
N ALA A 228 4.53 2.00 1.85
CA ALA A 228 3.65 0.86 1.67
C ALA A 228 4.47 -0.39 1.30
N ASP A 229 3.94 -1.55 1.66
CA ASP A 229 4.49 -2.85 1.27
C ASP A 229 3.69 -3.44 0.11
N LEU A 230 4.23 -3.38 -1.10
CA LEU A 230 3.68 -4.02 -2.31
C LEU A 230 4.40 -5.33 -2.65
N HIS A 231 5.10 -5.96 -1.70
CA HIS A 231 5.81 -7.21 -1.94
C HIS A 231 4.93 -8.24 -2.70
N LYS A 232 5.33 -8.65 -3.90
CA LYS A 232 4.62 -9.58 -4.79
C LYS A 232 3.21 -9.17 -5.18
N ALA A 233 2.83 -7.91 -5.00
CA ALA A 233 1.55 -7.40 -5.47
C ALA A 233 1.48 -7.42 -7.01
N ASN A 234 0.27 -7.58 -7.53
CA ASN A 234 0.01 -7.64 -8.96
C ASN A 234 -0.63 -6.35 -9.44
N LEU A 235 0.16 -5.43 -9.99
CA LEU A 235 -0.29 -4.13 -10.54
C LEU A 235 -0.40 -4.17 -12.08
N LYS A 236 -0.72 -5.34 -12.65
CA LYS A 236 -0.93 -5.46 -14.09
C LYS A 236 -2.03 -4.50 -14.54
N ASP A 237 -1.81 -3.75 -15.62
CA ASP A 237 -2.76 -2.78 -16.18
C ASP A 237 -3.16 -1.64 -15.20
N ALA A 238 -2.49 -1.51 -14.03
CA ALA A 238 -2.83 -0.50 -13.04
C ALA A 238 -2.40 0.91 -13.46
N ILE A 239 -3.11 1.93 -12.99
CA ILE A 239 -2.81 3.33 -13.25
C ILE A 239 -2.15 3.93 -12.01
N LEU A 240 -0.89 4.36 -12.10
CA LEU A 240 -0.10 4.94 -11.00
C LEU A 240 0.23 6.41 -11.24
N TYR A 241 -0.59 7.14 -12.02
CA TYR A 241 -0.27 8.50 -12.41
C TYR A 241 -0.08 9.41 -11.21
N SER A 242 1.04 10.14 -11.14
CA SER A 242 1.36 11.05 -10.03
C SER A 242 1.40 10.41 -8.63
N ALA A 243 1.39 9.08 -8.54
CA ALA A 243 1.42 8.36 -7.27
C ALA A 243 2.75 8.53 -6.54
N ASP A 244 2.73 8.52 -5.21
CA ASP A 244 3.93 8.68 -4.38
C ASP A 244 4.44 7.33 -3.87
N LEU A 245 5.51 6.83 -4.50
CA LEU A 245 6.14 5.54 -4.23
C LEU A 245 7.43 5.68 -3.40
N ARG A 246 7.64 6.80 -2.69
CA ARG A 246 8.87 6.96 -1.89
C ARG A 246 8.92 5.93 -0.77
N ASP A 247 10.03 5.20 -0.69
CA ASP A 247 10.29 4.21 0.35
C ASP A 247 9.35 2.98 0.31
N THR A 248 8.59 2.81 -0.78
CA THR A 248 7.69 1.66 -1.02
C THR A 248 8.47 0.38 -1.31
N ASN A 249 8.03 -0.75 -0.77
CA ASN A 249 8.59 -2.05 -1.09
C ASN A 249 7.95 -2.63 -2.35
N MET A 250 8.69 -2.69 -3.45
CA MET A 250 8.24 -3.16 -4.77
C MET A 250 8.75 -4.58 -5.11
N LEU A 251 9.24 -5.34 -4.12
CA LEU A 251 9.93 -6.60 -4.37
C LEU A 251 8.98 -7.63 -4.99
N GLY A 252 9.29 -8.12 -6.19
CA GLY A 252 8.48 -9.12 -6.89
C GLY A 252 7.18 -8.59 -7.51
N VAL A 253 6.98 -7.26 -7.52
CA VAL A 253 5.78 -6.64 -8.09
C VAL A 253 5.63 -6.97 -9.57
N ASN A 254 4.40 -7.16 -10.03
CA ASN A 254 4.09 -7.19 -11.46
C ASN A 254 3.60 -5.81 -11.94
N LEU A 255 4.32 -5.19 -12.88
CA LEU A 255 3.98 -3.92 -13.52
C LEU A 255 3.59 -4.08 -15.00
N ASP A 256 3.25 -5.29 -15.45
CA ASP A 256 2.87 -5.52 -16.84
C ASP A 256 1.80 -4.53 -17.31
N HIS A 257 2.11 -3.73 -18.34
CA HIS A 257 1.23 -2.68 -18.90
C HIS A 257 0.74 -1.61 -17.89
N ALA A 258 1.37 -1.48 -16.73
CA ALA A 258 1.03 -0.45 -15.76
C ALA A 258 1.39 0.95 -16.28
N GLY A 259 0.56 1.94 -15.97
CA GLY A 259 0.81 3.35 -16.30
C GLY A 259 1.58 4.06 -15.18
N VAL A 260 2.88 4.33 -15.37
CA VAL A 260 3.78 4.95 -14.37
C VAL A 260 4.21 6.37 -14.76
N ILE A 261 3.26 7.27 -15.02
CA ILE A 261 3.52 8.66 -15.43
C ILE A 261 3.58 9.58 -14.21
N GLY A 262 4.61 10.40 -14.08
CA GLY A 262 4.70 11.43 -13.03
C GLY A 262 4.89 10.88 -11.61
N ILE A 263 5.29 9.61 -11.47
CA ILE A 263 5.42 8.98 -10.17
C ILE A 263 6.57 9.59 -9.36
N LYS A 264 6.34 9.74 -8.06
CA LYS A 264 7.36 10.25 -7.14
C LYS A 264 8.10 9.07 -6.52
N TYR A 265 9.40 9.00 -6.74
CA TYR A 265 10.28 8.01 -6.13
C TYR A 265 11.66 8.62 -5.88
N GLU A 266 12.44 8.00 -4.99
CA GLU A 266 13.80 8.45 -4.70
C GLU A 266 14.78 7.28 -4.77
N ARG A 267 15.82 7.41 -5.60
CA ARG A 267 16.85 6.38 -5.81
C ARG A 267 17.50 5.88 -4.52
N ARG A 268 17.63 6.74 -3.51
CA ARG A 268 18.23 6.39 -2.22
C ARG A 268 17.43 5.34 -1.44
N PHE A 269 16.14 5.17 -1.74
CA PHE A 269 15.26 4.21 -1.07
C PHE A 269 14.99 2.94 -1.87
N MET A 270 15.49 2.84 -3.11
CA MET A 270 15.28 1.66 -3.96
C MET A 270 16.07 0.38 -3.55
N PRO A 271 17.29 0.45 -2.98
CA PRO A 271 18.07 -0.75 -2.70
C PRO A 271 17.34 -1.79 -1.84
N GLY A 272 17.31 -3.04 -2.31
CA GLY A 272 16.66 -4.18 -1.64
C GLY A 272 15.14 -4.22 -1.76
N LYS A 273 14.51 -3.19 -2.35
CA LYS A 273 13.06 -3.05 -2.48
C LYS A 273 12.52 -3.26 -3.88
N TYR A 274 13.38 -3.26 -4.91
CA TYR A 274 12.94 -3.30 -6.32
C TYR A 274 13.39 -4.60 -7.02
N GLN A 275 13.73 -5.62 -6.24
CA GLN A 275 14.21 -6.88 -6.78
C GLN A 275 13.07 -7.69 -7.41
N GLY A 276 13.29 -8.24 -8.60
CA GLY A 276 12.38 -9.18 -9.28
C GLY A 276 11.09 -8.55 -9.78
N ILE A 277 11.07 -7.26 -10.09
CA ILE A 277 9.90 -6.61 -10.69
C ILE A 277 9.70 -7.17 -12.10
N ARG A 278 8.48 -7.60 -12.40
CA ARG A 278 8.06 -8.12 -13.70
C ARG A 278 7.36 -7.03 -14.49
N GLY A 279 7.46 -7.07 -15.83
CA GLY A 279 6.68 -6.19 -16.69
C GLY A 279 7.08 -4.72 -16.73
N VAL A 280 8.25 -4.36 -16.16
CA VAL A 280 8.75 -2.97 -16.23
C VAL A 280 8.94 -2.49 -17.67
N GLU A 281 9.27 -3.41 -18.58
CA GLU A 281 9.48 -3.10 -20.00
C GLU A 281 8.18 -2.76 -20.73
N SER A 282 7.08 -3.44 -20.37
CA SER A 282 5.75 -3.22 -20.94
C SER A 282 4.98 -2.09 -20.27
N ALA A 283 5.43 -1.62 -19.10
CA ALA A 283 4.88 -0.46 -18.41
C ALA A 283 5.03 0.83 -19.24
N TYR A 284 3.98 1.66 -19.24
CA TYR A 284 3.91 2.92 -19.96
C TYR A 284 4.33 4.10 -19.07
N GLY A 285 4.89 5.17 -19.64
CA GLY A 285 5.22 6.39 -18.90
C GLY A 285 6.71 6.55 -18.59
N ASP A 286 7.03 7.02 -17.37
CA ASP A 286 8.33 7.59 -17.02
C ASP A 286 9.50 6.64 -17.31
N ALA A 287 10.23 6.94 -18.39
CA ALA A 287 11.38 6.13 -18.80
C ALA A 287 12.50 6.11 -17.75
N ILE A 288 12.65 7.19 -16.97
CA ILE A 288 13.68 7.30 -15.94
C ILE A 288 13.40 6.30 -14.80
N PHE A 289 12.16 6.20 -14.34
CA PHE A 289 11.78 5.24 -13.31
C PHE A 289 12.01 3.81 -13.77
N ARG A 290 11.49 3.48 -14.96
CA ARG A 290 11.60 2.12 -15.53
C ARG A 290 13.06 1.69 -15.62
N ARG A 291 13.94 2.57 -16.12
CA ARG A 291 15.39 2.29 -16.15
C ARG A 291 15.97 2.15 -14.74
N ASP A 292 15.68 3.06 -13.83
CA ASP A 292 16.23 3.01 -12.46
C ASP A 292 15.79 1.74 -11.70
N ALA A 293 14.55 1.28 -11.91
CA ALA A 293 14.03 0.04 -11.33
C ALA A 293 14.77 -1.18 -11.89
N LEU A 294 14.92 -1.28 -13.21
CA LEU A 294 15.69 -2.35 -13.87
C LEU A 294 17.16 -2.36 -13.44
N ASP A 295 17.79 -1.18 -13.43
CA ASP A 295 19.18 -1.07 -13.02
C ASP A 295 19.34 -1.49 -11.55
N GLN A 296 18.38 -1.16 -10.67
CA GLN A 296 18.44 -1.54 -9.25
C GLN A 296 18.24 -3.04 -9.06
N ASP A 297 17.28 -3.65 -9.75
CA ASP A 297 17.08 -5.10 -9.71
C ASP A 297 18.34 -5.87 -10.14
N TYR A 298 18.99 -5.40 -11.21
CA TYR A 298 20.25 -5.95 -11.66
C TYR A 298 21.34 -5.87 -10.58
N ILE A 299 21.52 -4.71 -9.94
CA ILE A 299 22.52 -4.54 -8.88
C ILE A 299 22.22 -5.44 -7.68
N ASP A 300 20.98 -5.49 -7.23
CA ASP A 300 20.59 -6.30 -6.07
C ASP A 300 20.77 -7.80 -6.36
N THR A 301 20.38 -8.24 -7.56
CA THR A 301 20.57 -9.63 -8.01
C THR A 301 22.06 -9.98 -8.19
N LEU A 302 22.87 -9.08 -8.73
CA LEU A 302 24.30 -9.26 -8.89
C LEU A 302 24.98 -9.39 -7.52
N ALA A 303 24.64 -8.52 -6.57
CA ALA A 303 25.14 -8.55 -5.21
C ALA A 303 24.85 -9.90 -4.52
N LEU A 304 23.64 -10.46 -4.73
CA LEU A 304 23.26 -11.78 -4.19
C LEU A 304 24.07 -12.94 -4.80
N ARG A 305 24.24 -12.95 -6.12
CA ARG A 305 24.99 -14.02 -6.82
C ARG A 305 26.45 -14.07 -6.38
N TRP A 306 27.08 -12.89 -6.23
CA TRP A 306 28.52 -12.80 -5.96
C TRP A 306 28.88 -12.93 -4.49
N ARG A 307 27.91 -12.80 -3.56
CA ARG A 307 28.10 -13.18 -2.15
C ARG A 307 28.54 -14.65 -1.97
N ARG A 308 28.42 -15.47 -3.02
CA ARG A 308 28.79 -16.88 -3.05
C ARG A 308 30.10 -17.19 -3.81
N SER A 309 30.83 -16.19 -4.34
CA SER A 309 32.05 -16.42 -5.15
C SER A 309 33.30 -15.73 -4.56
N PRO A 310 34.52 -16.26 -4.81
CA PRO A 310 35.78 -15.66 -4.34
C PRO A 310 36.16 -14.35 -5.06
N MET A 311 35.41 -13.92 -6.07
CA MET A 311 35.64 -12.67 -6.83
C MET A 311 35.15 -11.40 -6.07
N LEU A 312 34.80 -11.56 -4.79
CA LEU A 312 34.27 -10.54 -3.87
C LEU A 312 35.11 -9.27 -3.76
N VAL A 313 36.44 -9.35 -3.85
CA VAL A 313 37.32 -8.19 -3.61
C VAL A 313 37.13 -7.10 -4.67
N VAL A 314 37.06 -7.49 -5.95
CA VAL A 314 36.92 -6.54 -7.07
C VAL A 314 35.55 -5.84 -7.03
N LEU A 315 34.47 -6.56 -6.70
CA LEU A 315 33.15 -5.94 -6.54
C LEU A 315 32.98 -5.19 -5.24
N TRP A 316 33.61 -5.60 -4.15
CA TRP A 316 33.57 -4.83 -2.92
C TRP A 316 34.19 -3.46 -3.17
N LEU A 317 35.35 -3.41 -3.83
CA LEU A 317 35.98 -2.18 -4.30
C LEU A 317 35.07 -1.38 -5.26
N TRP A 318 34.32 -2.06 -6.15
CA TRP A 318 33.39 -1.38 -7.07
C TRP A 318 32.11 -0.87 -6.40
N SER A 319 31.65 -1.54 -5.34
CA SER A 319 30.49 -1.13 -4.53
C SER A 319 30.78 0.13 -3.71
N LEU A 320 32.05 0.34 -3.31
CA LEU A 320 32.46 1.56 -2.62
C LEU A 320 32.13 2.81 -3.46
N ILE A 321 32.28 2.74 -4.80
CA ILE A 321 31.92 3.83 -5.72
C ILE A 321 30.44 3.79 -6.17
N ASP A 322 29.57 3.06 -5.48
CA ASP A 322 28.16 2.86 -5.87
C ASP A 322 28.01 2.25 -7.27
N TYR A 323 28.90 1.31 -7.63
CA TYR A 323 28.97 0.69 -8.96
C TYR A 323 29.10 1.72 -10.10
N GLY A 324 29.73 2.87 -9.81
CA GLY A 324 29.88 3.95 -10.78
C GLY A 324 28.58 4.74 -11.01
N ARG A 325 27.65 4.79 -10.05
CA ARG A 325 26.50 5.71 -10.10
C ARG A 325 26.78 7.04 -9.39
N SER A 326 27.64 7.02 -8.37
CA SER A 326 27.87 8.18 -7.50
C SER A 326 29.21 8.84 -7.78
N MET A 327 29.17 9.97 -8.49
CA MET A 327 30.35 10.82 -8.73
C MET A 327 31.04 11.22 -7.43
N VAL A 328 30.26 11.53 -6.39
CA VAL A 328 30.78 11.94 -5.08
C VAL A 328 31.57 10.80 -4.43
N ARG A 329 31.02 9.56 -4.43
CA ARG A 329 31.75 8.42 -3.87
C ARG A 329 33.01 8.10 -4.68
N THR A 330 32.97 8.20 -6.01
CA THR A 330 34.15 8.04 -6.86
C THR A 330 35.25 9.04 -6.52
N VAL A 331 34.92 10.32 -6.33
CA VAL A 331 35.91 11.35 -5.94
C VAL A 331 36.48 11.09 -4.54
N TRP A 332 35.65 10.69 -3.58
CA TRP A 332 36.13 10.32 -2.24
C TRP A 332 37.11 9.16 -2.27
N ILE A 333 36.83 8.12 -3.06
CA ILE A 333 37.69 6.95 -3.19
C ILE A 333 38.99 7.30 -3.93
N ALA A 334 38.93 8.14 -4.96
CA ALA A 334 40.12 8.69 -5.60
C ALA A 334 41.03 9.41 -4.60
N THR A 335 40.43 10.22 -3.71
CA THR A 335 41.17 10.94 -2.66
C THR A 335 41.82 9.98 -1.65
N LEU A 336 41.11 8.90 -1.27
CA LEU A 336 41.67 7.88 -0.38
C LEU A 336 42.83 7.10 -1.04
N ILE A 337 42.74 6.82 -2.34
CA ILE A 337 43.82 6.19 -3.09
C ILE A 337 45.06 7.09 -3.08
N VAL A 338 44.92 8.37 -3.43
CA VAL A 338 46.02 9.35 -3.38
C VAL A 338 46.62 9.45 -1.97
N ALA A 339 45.78 9.46 -0.92
CA ALA A 339 46.29 9.48 0.45
C ALA A 339 47.10 8.21 0.79
N ALA A 340 46.65 7.04 0.35
CA ALA A 340 47.32 5.76 0.61
C ALA A 340 48.68 5.66 -0.11
N PHE A 341 48.75 6.07 -1.38
CA PHE A 341 50.01 6.11 -2.13
C PHE A 341 50.97 7.18 -1.57
N GLY A 342 50.46 8.38 -1.23
CA GLY A 342 51.24 9.41 -0.55
C GLY A 342 51.84 8.93 0.79
N PHE A 343 51.07 8.18 1.58
CA PHE A 343 51.59 7.55 2.80
C PHE A 343 52.66 6.50 2.50
N SER A 344 52.48 5.67 1.47
CA SER A 344 53.49 4.70 1.03
C SER A 344 54.83 5.37 0.65
N TYR A 345 54.77 6.48 -0.08
CA TYR A 345 55.94 7.29 -0.42
C TYR A 345 56.64 7.89 0.80
N MET A 346 55.86 8.30 1.81
CA MET A 346 56.40 8.83 3.07
C MET A 346 57.14 7.75 3.88
N VAL A 347 56.61 6.54 3.95
CA VAL A 347 57.22 5.43 4.72
C VAL A 347 58.41 4.80 4.00
N ASN A 348 58.40 4.79 2.66
CA ASN A 348 59.44 4.15 1.84
C ASN A 348 60.13 5.15 0.88
N PRO A 349 60.85 6.17 1.40
CA PRO A 349 61.46 7.21 0.58
C PRO A 349 62.59 6.70 -0.34
N SER A 350 63.09 5.49 -0.14
CA SER A 350 64.08 4.84 -1.00
C SER A 350 63.50 4.27 -2.30
N MET A 351 62.18 4.08 -2.38
CA MET A 351 61.52 3.52 -3.56
C MET A 351 61.24 4.57 -4.64
N VAL A 352 61.09 5.84 -4.23
CA VAL A 352 60.64 6.93 -5.10
C VAL A 352 61.40 8.21 -4.79
N GLU A 353 62.02 8.80 -5.81
CA GLU A 353 62.69 10.10 -5.68
C GLU A 353 61.74 11.24 -6.05
N LEU A 354 61.59 12.17 -5.12
CA LEU A 354 60.85 13.42 -5.29
C LEU A 354 61.81 14.51 -5.76
N VAL A 355 61.58 15.04 -6.96
CA VAL A 355 62.48 16.00 -7.64
C VAL A 355 62.36 17.44 -7.07
N SER A 356 61.68 17.67 -5.94
CA SER A 356 61.57 19.01 -5.35
C SER A 356 62.76 19.38 -4.46
N SER A 357 63.25 20.62 -4.60
CA SER A 357 64.36 21.18 -3.82
C SER A 357 64.03 21.43 -2.35
N GLU A 358 62.74 21.58 -2.01
CA GLU A 358 62.23 21.67 -0.64
C GLU A 358 61.25 20.52 -0.38
N LYS A 359 61.58 19.65 0.57
CA LYS A 359 60.73 18.52 0.98
C LYS A 359 59.97 18.93 2.24
N THR A 360 58.68 19.13 2.11
CA THR A 360 57.76 19.36 3.24
C THR A 360 57.11 18.03 3.65
N TRP A 361 56.43 18.01 4.80
CA TRP A 361 55.65 16.85 5.23
C TRP A 361 54.52 16.48 4.23
N PHE A 362 54.09 17.43 3.39
CA PHE A 362 53.04 17.23 2.39
C PHE A 362 53.58 16.79 1.02
N SER A 363 54.88 16.91 0.77
CA SER A 363 55.51 16.58 -0.51
C SER A 363 55.20 15.16 -1.02
N PRO A 364 55.14 14.10 -0.19
CA PRO A 364 54.75 12.76 -0.64
C PRO A 364 53.30 12.68 -1.16
N TYR A 365 52.38 13.39 -0.53
CA TYR A 365 50.97 13.43 -0.94
C TYR A 365 50.77 14.24 -2.21
N TYR A 366 51.48 15.37 -2.34
CA TYR A 366 51.48 16.18 -3.56
C TYR A 366 51.99 15.38 -4.77
N ALA A 367 53.06 14.61 -4.58
CA ALA A 367 53.61 13.75 -5.62
C ALA A 367 52.65 12.63 -6.04
N SER A 368 52.00 11.97 -5.07
CA SER A 368 50.93 11.01 -5.36
C SER A 368 49.78 11.65 -6.15
N LEU A 369 49.32 12.84 -5.73
CA LEU A 369 48.27 13.56 -6.46
C LEU A 369 48.68 13.85 -7.91
N ILE A 370 49.93 14.28 -8.14
CA ILE A 370 50.44 14.50 -9.49
C ILE A 370 50.50 13.18 -10.26
N THR A 371 51.10 12.12 -9.73
CA THR A 371 51.21 10.84 -10.45
C THR A 371 49.82 10.31 -10.83
N PHE A 372 48.87 10.38 -9.92
CA PHE A 372 47.49 9.94 -10.12
C PHE A 372 46.74 10.78 -11.17
N THR A 373 46.98 12.09 -11.24
CA THR A 373 46.23 13.01 -12.15
C THR A 373 46.94 13.29 -13.47
N SER A 374 48.28 13.29 -13.49
CA SER A 374 49.12 13.48 -14.68
C SER A 374 49.32 12.20 -15.47
N LEU A 375 48.78 11.07 -14.98
CA LEU A 375 48.72 9.81 -15.70
C LEU A 375 50.10 9.26 -16.10
N GLY A 376 51.11 9.52 -15.27
CA GLY A 376 52.49 9.03 -15.47
C GLY A 376 53.40 9.90 -16.32
N PHE A 377 52.95 11.08 -16.79
CA PHE A 377 53.77 12.01 -17.59
C PHE A 377 54.58 13.01 -16.76
N SER A 378 54.58 12.90 -15.44
CA SER A 378 55.30 13.82 -14.56
C SER A 378 56.77 13.42 -14.41
N ASN A 379 57.67 14.36 -14.72
CA ASN A 379 59.11 14.22 -14.45
C ASN A 379 59.46 14.47 -12.96
N GLN A 380 58.46 14.67 -12.09
CA GLN A 380 58.72 15.02 -10.68
C GLN A 380 58.94 13.82 -9.78
N VAL A 381 58.69 12.60 -10.27
CA VAL A 381 58.67 11.37 -9.48
C VAL A 381 59.35 10.24 -10.26
N ALA A 382 60.49 9.75 -9.76
CA ALA A 382 61.26 8.70 -10.43
C ALA A 382 61.40 7.44 -9.56
N GLY A 383 61.10 6.27 -10.13
CA GLY A 383 61.27 4.97 -9.47
C GLY A 383 62.66 4.39 -9.74
N HIS A 384 63.48 4.28 -8.70
CA HIS A 384 64.85 3.73 -8.79
C HIS A 384 64.89 2.21 -8.62
N THR A 385 63.91 1.65 -7.93
CA THR A 385 63.77 0.21 -7.72
C THR A 385 62.65 -0.35 -8.61
N ALA A 386 62.74 -1.63 -8.97
CA ALA A 386 61.66 -2.31 -9.70
C ALA A 386 60.31 -2.20 -8.95
N THR A 387 60.34 -2.25 -7.61
CA THR A 387 59.17 -2.03 -6.76
C THR A 387 58.60 -0.62 -6.85
N GLY A 388 59.45 0.42 -6.86
CA GLY A 388 59.00 1.81 -7.04
C GLY A 388 58.37 2.06 -8.40
N GLN A 389 58.97 1.49 -9.47
CA GLN A 389 58.42 1.57 -10.82
C GLN A 389 57.05 0.88 -10.94
N MET A 390 56.89 -0.30 -10.34
CA MET A 390 55.61 -1.00 -10.29
C MET A 390 54.54 -0.20 -9.53
N LEU A 391 54.93 0.45 -8.43
CA LEU A 391 54.02 1.23 -7.60
C LEU A 391 53.52 2.50 -8.33
N LEU A 392 54.41 3.22 -9.01
CA LEU A 392 54.07 4.36 -9.86
C LEU A 392 53.18 3.96 -11.06
N ALA A 393 53.48 2.82 -11.68
CA ALA A 393 52.66 2.28 -12.76
C ALA A 393 51.25 1.91 -12.29
N ALA A 394 51.14 1.28 -11.11
CA ALA A 394 49.85 0.94 -10.51
C ALA A 394 49.02 2.18 -10.16
N GLU A 395 49.64 3.22 -9.57
CA GLU A 395 48.97 4.49 -9.26
C GLU A 395 48.45 5.17 -10.53
N SER A 396 49.28 5.23 -11.57
CA SER A 396 48.91 5.84 -12.86
C SER A 396 47.75 5.08 -13.52
N ALA A 397 47.78 3.75 -13.50
CA ALA A 397 46.70 2.91 -14.02
C ALA A 397 45.37 3.13 -13.26
N LEU A 398 45.43 3.26 -11.93
CA LEU A 398 44.25 3.59 -11.10
C LEU A 398 43.72 5.00 -11.42
N GLY A 399 44.61 5.96 -11.69
CA GLY A 399 44.25 7.30 -12.17
C GLY A 399 43.46 7.25 -13.47
N TYR A 400 43.96 6.51 -14.48
CA TYR A 400 43.26 6.29 -15.75
C TYR A 400 41.88 5.66 -15.56
N PHE A 401 41.79 4.61 -14.75
CA PHE A 401 40.53 3.93 -14.48
C PHE A 401 39.53 4.86 -13.81
N THR A 402 39.97 5.62 -12.80
CA THR A 402 39.13 6.59 -12.08
C THR A 402 38.63 7.70 -13.00
N LEU A 403 39.49 8.23 -13.86
CA LEU A 403 39.11 9.22 -14.87
C LEU A 403 38.07 8.65 -15.84
N GLY A 404 38.28 7.43 -16.34
CA GLY A 404 37.34 6.74 -17.21
C GLY A 404 35.96 6.55 -16.56
N VAL A 405 35.93 6.15 -15.29
CA VAL A 405 34.69 6.03 -14.50
C VAL A 405 34.02 7.39 -14.30
N LEU A 406 34.76 8.45 -13.97
CA LEU A 406 34.20 9.79 -13.82
C LEU A 406 33.62 10.33 -15.13
N LEU A 407 34.30 10.11 -16.25
CA LEU A 407 33.82 10.46 -17.59
C LEU A 407 32.56 9.66 -17.94
N ALA A 408 32.53 8.35 -17.66
CA ALA A 408 31.35 7.53 -17.88
C ALA A 408 30.15 8.02 -17.06
N ILE A 409 30.36 8.34 -15.77
CA ILE A 409 29.32 8.92 -14.90
C ILE A 409 28.83 10.26 -15.45
N LEU A 410 29.75 11.12 -15.87
CA LEU A 410 29.43 12.46 -16.38
C LEU A 410 28.63 12.37 -17.68
N MET A 411 29.12 11.59 -18.65
CA MET A 411 28.43 11.37 -19.93
C MET A 411 27.03 10.80 -19.70
N HIS A 412 26.90 9.85 -18.77
CA HIS A 412 25.62 9.27 -18.44
C HIS A 412 24.67 10.28 -17.75
N LYS A 413 25.18 11.19 -16.91
CA LYS A 413 24.38 12.28 -16.34
C LYS A 413 23.93 13.31 -17.39
N ILE A 414 24.79 13.61 -18.37
CA ILE A 414 24.47 14.55 -19.46
C ILE A 414 23.36 13.95 -20.34
N ALA A 415 23.50 12.69 -20.75
CA ALA A 415 22.52 11.97 -21.57
C ALA A 415 21.15 11.80 -20.89
N ARG A 416 21.03 12.04 -19.58
CA ARG A 416 19.77 12.00 -18.83
C ARG A 416 19.06 13.36 -18.74
N ARG A 417 19.74 14.46 -19.06
CA ARG A 417 19.17 15.82 -19.02
C ARG A 417 18.64 16.28 -20.37
N SER A 418 19.11 15.67 -21.46
CA SER A 418 18.51 15.74 -22.80
C SER A 418 17.36 14.76 -22.92
#